data_AF-A0AAV9KLR3-F1
#
_entry.id   AF-A0AAV9KLR3-F1
#
_cell.length_a   1.000
_cell.length_b   1.000
_cell.length_c   1.000
_cell.angle_alpha   90.00
_cell.angle_beta   90.00
_cell.angle_gamma   90.00
#
_symmetry.space_group_name_H-M   'P 1'
#
loop_
_entity.id
_entity.type
_entity.pdbx_description
1 polymer ?
#
loop_
_entity_poly.entity_id
_entity_poly.type
_entity_poly.pdbx_seq_one_letter_code
_entity_poly.pdbx_strand_id
1 'polypeptide(L)' 'MTVTAYEARFHALSRYPTQLVTTEEKRIRLFIRGLNSELQVLSVHMTCAGRNFNEVTYYVKKVRG' A
#
# COMPACT_ATOMS: atom_id res chain seq x y z
N MET A 1 -8.83 12.38 3.01
CA MET A 1 -8.91 10.92 3.29
C MET A 1 -7.69 10.49 4.11
N THR A 2 -7.88 9.82 5.25
CA THR A 2 -6.80 9.30 6.11
C THR A 2 -6.18 8.03 5.51
N VAL A 3 -4.98 7.63 5.97
CA VAL A 3 -4.33 6.39 5.47
C VAL A 3 -5.18 5.18 5.83
N THR A 4 -5.75 5.15 7.03
CA THR A 4 -6.62 4.06 7.50
C THR A 4 -7.88 3.94 6.65
N ALA A 5 -8.53 5.05 6.29
CA ALA A 5 -9.70 5.04 5.40
C ALA A 5 -9.33 4.57 3.99
N TYR A 6 -8.16 4.99 3.49
CA TYR A 6 -7.65 4.54 2.21
C TYR A 6 -7.32 3.05 2.21
N GLU A 7 -6.64 2.55 3.24
CA GLU A 7 -6.30 1.13 3.42
C GLU A 7 -7.55 0.24 3.44
N ALA A 8 -8.57 0.61 4.21
CA ALA A 8 -9.83 -0.13 4.27
C ALA A 8 -10.48 -0.22 2.87
N ARG A 9 -10.50 0.90 2.14
CA ARG A 9 -11.03 0.96 0.78
C ARG A 9 -10.19 0.14 -0.20
N PHE A 10 -8.87 0.22 -0.10
CA PHE A 10 -7.94 -0.56 -0.92
C PHE A 10 -8.16 -2.06 -0.68
N HIS A 11 -8.30 -2.47 0.58
CA HIS A 11 -8.55 -3.87 0.93
C HIS A 11 -9.90 -4.38 0.42
N ALA A 12 -10.94 -3.54 0.46
CA ALA A 12 -12.24 -3.90 -0.11
C ALA A 12 -12.14 -4.11 -1.63
N LEU A 13 -11.46 -3.19 -2.32
CA LEU A 13 -11.32 -3.21 -3.78
C LEU A 13 -10.33 -4.28 -4.29
N SER A 14 -9.28 -4.59 -3.53
CA SER A 14 -8.26 -5.58 -3.92
C SER A 14 -8.80 -7.01 -4.01
N ARG A 15 -10.03 -7.26 -3.54
CA ARG A 15 -10.72 -8.56 -3.62
C ARG A 15 -11.25 -8.89 -5.00
N TYR A 16 -11.52 -7.90 -5.84
CA TYR A 16 -12.18 -8.10 -7.13
C TYR A 16 -11.21 -8.36 -8.29
N PRO A 17 -10.08 -7.65 -8.42
CA PRO A 17 -9.10 -7.93 -9.46
C PRO A 17 -8.02 -8.87 -8.92
N THR A 18 -8.39 -10.14 -8.67
CA THR A 18 -7.44 -11.18 -8.21
C THR A 18 -6.24 -11.35 -9.15
N GLN A 19 -6.40 -11.00 -10.43
CA GLN A 19 -5.32 -11.00 -11.43
C GLN A 19 -4.31 -9.84 -11.30
N LEU A 20 -4.67 -8.74 -10.64
CA LEU A 20 -3.77 -7.60 -10.42
C LEU A 20 -2.98 -7.72 -9.10
N VAL A 21 -3.53 -8.47 -8.14
CA VAL A 21 -2.99 -8.64 -6.79
C VAL A 21 -2.48 -10.07 -6.60
N THR A 22 -1.79 -10.60 -7.62
CA THR A 22 -1.33 -12.01 -7.64
C THR A 22 -0.18 -12.29 -6.67
N THR A 23 0.56 -11.25 -6.28
CA THR A 23 1.65 -11.36 -5.32
C THR A 23 1.57 -10.22 -4.31
N GLU A 24 2.13 -10.46 -3.13
CA GLU A 24 2.20 -9.46 -2.07
C GLU A 24 2.99 -8.22 -2.50
N GLU A 25 4.06 -8.40 -3.27
CA GLU A 25 4.83 -7.30 -3.85
C GLU A 25 3.99 -6.44 -4.80
N LYS A 26 3.19 -7.05 -5.69
CA LYS A 26 2.28 -6.30 -6.57
C LYS A 26 1.22 -5.56 -5.77
N ARG A 27 0.68 -6.18 -4.72
CA ARG A 27 -0.27 -5.55 -3.79
C ARG A 27 0.32 -4.29 -3.17
N ILE A 28 1.56 -4.37 -2.69
CA ILE A 28 2.30 -3.27 -2.08
C ILE A 28 2.56 -2.15 -3.10
N ARG A 29 3.01 -2.50 -4.31
CA ARG A 29 3.25 -1.52 -5.39
C ARG A 29 1.97 -0.76 -5.76
N LEU A 30 0.85 -1.47 -5.91
CA LEU A 30 -0.45 -0.86 -6.22
C LEU A 30 -0.95 0.05 -5.09
N PHE A 31 -0.76 -0.37 -3.84
CA PHE A 31 -1.14 0.42 -2.67
C PHE A 31 -0.36 1.73 -2.61
N ILE A 32 0.97 1.66 -2.75
CA ILE A 32 1.85 2.83 -2.74
C ILE A 32 1.49 3.77 -3.89
N ARG A 33 1.27 3.24 -5.10
CA ARG A 33 0.87 4.05 -6.27
C ARG A 33 -0.41 4.86 -6.06
N GLY A 34 -1.33 4.40 -5.20
CA GLY A 34 -2.55 5.15 -4.89
C GLY A 34 -2.44 6.10 -3.69
N LEU A 35 -1.27 6.20 -3.04
CA LEU A 35 -0.99 7.24 -2.04
C LEU A 35 -0.81 8.61 -2.70
N ASN A 36 -0.73 9.68 -1.90
CA ASN A 36 -0.33 10.98 -2.41
C ASN A 36 1.17 10.97 -2.83
N SER A 37 1.60 11.96 -3.62
CA SER A 37 2.97 12.03 -4.16
C SER A 37 4.05 12.03 -3.07
N GLU A 38 3.81 12.71 -1.96
CA GLU A 38 4.74 12.78 -0.83
C GLU A 38 4.95 11.40 -0.18
N LEU A 39 3.85 10.72 0.20
CA LEU A 39 3.91 9.38 0.79
C LEU A 39 4.43 8.34 -0.20
N GLN A 40 4.19 8.51 -1.50
CA GLN A 40 4.78 7.69 -2.54
C GLN A 40 6.31 7.74 -2.50
N VAL A 41 6.89 8.94 -2.51
CA VAL A 41 8.34 9.13 -2.46
C VAL A 41 8.92 8.54 -1.18
N LEU A 42 8.28 8.79 -0.04
CA LEU A 42 8.73 8.28 1.26
C LEU A 42 8.61 6.75 1.39
N SER A 43 7.73 6.11 0.62
CA SER A 43 7.41 4.68 0.75
C SER A 43 7.90 3.84 -0.43
N VAL A 44 8.47 4.42 -1.48
CA VAL A 44 8.89 3.67 -2.69
C VAL A 44 9.90 2.57 -2.36
N HIS A 45 10.81 2.81 -1.41
CA HIS A 45 11.77 1.81 -0.93
C HIS A 45 11.13 0.63 -0.18
N MET A 46 9.82 0.71 0.13
CA MET A 46 9.06 -0.38 0.72
C MET A 46 8.54 -1.40 -0.31
N THR A 47 8.67 -1.14 -1.62
CA THR A 47 8.22 -2.08 -2.68
C THR A 47 9.18 -3.24 -2.96
N CYS A 48 10.24 -3.41 -2.16
CA CYS A 48 11.20 -4.49 -2.33
C CYS A 48 10.60 -5.86 -1.97
N ALA A 49 11.16 -6.93 -2.56
CA ALA A 49 10.79 -8.30 -2.25
C ALA A 49 11.02 -8.63 -0.77
N GLY A 50 10.15 -9.46 -0.19
CA GLY A 50 10.25 -9.94 1.20
C GLY A 50 9.50 -9.12 2.25
N ARG A 51 8.90 -7.98 1.88
CA ARG A 51 8.02 -7.21 2.77
C ARG A 51 6.58 -7.63 2.65
N ASN A 52 5.87 -7.58 3.77
CA ASN A 52 4.44 -7.86 3.81
C ASN A 52 3.60 -6.59 3.82
N PHE A 53 2.33 -6.71 3.45
CA PHE A 53 1.42 -5.57 3.33
C PHE A 53 1.23 -4.80 4.65
N ASN A 54 1.26 -5.50 5.79
CA ASN A 54 1.04 -4.91 7.11
C ASN A 54 2.22 -4.02 7.53
N GLU A 55 3.46 -4.43 7.23
CA GLU A 55 4.65 -3.61 7.48
C GLU A 55 4.60 -2.29 6.71
N VAL A 56 4.16 -2.34 5.45
CA VAL A 56 4.04 -1.15 4.60
C VAL A 56 2.97 -0.21 5.12
N THR A 57 1.78 -0.71 5.45
CA THR A 57 0.69 0.13 5.97
C THR A 57 1.05 0.75 7.32
N TYR A 58 1.75 0.01 8.19
CA TYR A 58 2.29 0.53 9.45
C TYR A 58 3.27 1.69 9.22
N TYR A 59 4.24 1.51 8.31
CA TYR A 59 5.19 2.55 7.97
C TYR A 59 4.50 3.82 7.44
N VAL A 60 3.59 3.67 6.47
CA VAL A 60 2.86 4.80 5.87
C VAL A 60 2.03 5.57 6.90
N LYS A 61 1.41 4.87 7.85
CA LYS A 61 0.70 5.50 8.98
C LYS A 61 1.65 6.27 9.89
N LYS A 62 2.80 5.68 10.22
CA LYS A 62 3.82 6.31 11.08
C LYS A 62 4.42 7.57 10.47
N VAL A 63 4.64 7.59 9.16
CA VAL A 63 5.23 8.73 8.45
C VAL A 63 4.26 9.90 8.30
N ARG A 64 2.95 9.64 8.21
CA ARG A 64 1.96 10.68 7.96
C ARG A 64 1.62 11.54 9.19
N GLY A 65 1.77 11.02 10.42
CA GLY A 65 1.36 11.71 11.65
C GLY A 65 -0.16 11.74 11.82
#